data_AF-A0A4W5MHX2-F1
#
_entry.id   AF-A0A4W5MHX2-F1
#
_cell.length_a   1.000
_cell.length_b   1.000
_cell.length_c   1.000
_cell.angle_alpha   90.00
_cell.angle_beta   90.00
_cell.angle_gamma   90.00
#
_symmetry.space_group_name_H-M   'P 1'
#
loop_
_entity.id
_entity.type
_entity.pdbx_description
1 polymer ?
#
loop_
_entity_poly.entity_id
_entity_poly.type
_entity_poly.pdbx_seq_one_letter_code
_entity_poly.pdbx_strand_id
1 'polypeptide(L)'
;MSCFSGDPNFCPECGNVLPLPGLQDTVSCPRCAFSLPVSEFSGQEIRSSVVFNPLEGSSVAVEDEDSELKGAVIDRRCSRCNKEGMVYHTRQMRSADEGQTVFFTCIHCR
;
A
#
# COMPACT_ATOMS: atom_id res chain seq x y z
N MET A 1 26.39 -22.05 -7.29
CA MET A 1 26.36 -20.99 -6.27
C MET A 1 24.97 -20.40 -6.35
N SER A 2 24.15 -20.64 -5.33
CA SER A 2 22.81 -20.07 -5.24
C SER A 2 22.92 -18.54 -5.28
N CYS A 3 22.16 -17.92 -6.19
CA CYS A 3 22.24 -16.48 -6.44
C CYS A 3 21.40 -15.65 -5.46
N PHE A 4 20.52 -16.31 -4.70
CA PHE A 4 19.68 -15.69 -3.68
C PHE A 4 19.89 -16.42 -2.34
N SER A 5 20.24 -15.68 -1.30
CA SER A 5 20.34 -16.17 0.09
C SER A 5 19.43 -15.32 0.96
N GLY A 6 18.41 -15.92 1.57
CA GLY A 6 17.44 -15.17 2.38
C GLY A 6 16.37 -16.08 2.98
N ASP A 7 15.12 -15.82 2.62
CA ASP A 7 13.92 -16.43 3.20
C ASP A 7 13.63 -17.81 2.54
N PRO A 8 13.41 -18.88 3.33
CA PRO A 8 13.12 -20.23 2.81
C PRO A 8 11.81 -20.31 2.01
N ASN A 9 10.96 -19.28 2.06
CA ASN A 9 9.79 -19.15 1.19
C ASN A 9 10.14 -18.79 -0.26
N PHE A 10 11.41 -18.53 -0.59
CA PHE A 10 11.86 -18.18 -1.93
C PHE A 10 12.87 -19.20 -2.47
N CYS A 11 12.80 -19.45 -3.77
CA CYS A 11 13.71 -20.34 -4.45
C CYS A 11 15.13 -19.74 -4.50
N PRO A 12 16.16 -20.44 -4.02
CA PRO A 12 17.54 -19.93 -3.97
C PRO A 12 18.19 -19.77 -5.36
N GLU A 13 17.63 -20.42 -6.38
CA GLU A 13 18.14 -20.41 -7.75
C GLU A 13 17.50 -19.34 -8.65
N CYS A 14 16.25 -18.92 -8.40
CA CYS A 14 15.55 -18.00 -9.30
C CYS A 14 14.70 -16.92 -8.60
N GLY A 15 14.67 -16.91 -7.27
CA GLY A 15 13.94 -15.91 -6.47
C GLY A 15 12.42 -16.00 -6.55
N ASN A 16 11.85 -17.07 -7.14
CA ASN A 16 10.41 -17.27 -7.16
C ASN A 16 9.88 -17.67 -5.78
N VAL A 17 8.68 -17.23 -5.41
CA VAL A 17 8.00 -17.72 -4.19
C VAL A 17 7.74 -19.23 -4.35
N LEU A 18 8.12 -19.99 -3.33
CA LEU A 18 7.89 -21.44 -3.29
C LEU A 18 6.47 -21.73 -2.80
N PRO A 19 5.81 -22.76 -3.35
CA PRO A 19 4.51 -23.19 -2.83
C PRO A 19 4.66 -23.76 -1.42
N LEU A 20 3.58 -23.68 -0.63
CA LEU A 20 3.56 -24.28 0.69
C LEU A 20 3.75 -25.80 0.60
N PRO A 21 4.49 -26.42 1.55
CA PRO A 21 4.58 -27.86 1.68
C PRO A 21 3.20 -28.54 1.69
N GLY A 22 3.05 -29.56 0.85
CA GLY A 22 1.84 -30.40 0.78
C GLY A 22 2.05 -31.76 1.45
N LEU A 23 1.52 -32.82 0.84
CA LEU A 23 1.69 -34.21 1.29
C LEU A 23 3.03 -34.84 0.88
N GLN A 24 3.79 -34.18 0.00
CA GLN A 24 5.07 -34.68 -0.50
C GLN A 24 6.21 -34.24 0.41
N ASP A 25 7.29 -35.02 0.46
CA ASP A 25 8.48 -34.69 1.26
C ASP A 25 9.36 -33.60 0.63
N THR A 26 9.01 -33.14 -0.58
CA THR A 26 9.74 -32.10 -1.30
C THR A 26 8.82 -31.01 -1.86
N VAL A 27 9.34 -29.80 -1.92
CA VAL A 27 8.74 -28.64 -2.57
C VAL A 27 9.56 -28.33 -3.81
N SER A 28 8.89 -28.25 -4.96
CA SER A 28 9.54 -27.93 -6.24
C SER A 28 9.17 -26.53 -6.71
N CYS A 29 10.17 -25.77 -7.13
CA CYS A 29 9.98 -24.44 -7.70
C CYS A 29 9.26 -24.54 -9.06
N PRO A 30 8.12 -23.86 -9.27
CA PRO A 30 7.38 -23.93 -10.52
C PRO A 30 8.08 -23.24 -11.70
N ARG A 31 9.10 -22.42 -11.43
CA ARG A 31 9.83 -21.66 -12.45
C ARG A 31 11.08 -22.37 -12.96
N CYS A 32 11.91 -22.90 -12.08
CA CYS A 32 13.20 -23.53 -12.43
C CYS A 32 13.31 -25.01 -12.08
N ALA A 33 12.24 -25.62 -11.56
CA ALA A 33 12.19 -27.03 -11.13
C ALA A 33 13.19 -27.43 -10.04
N PHE A 34 13.84 -26.47 -9.37
CA PHE A 34 14.68 -26.74 -8.20
C PHE A 34 13.83 -27.29 -7.04
N SER A 35 14.28 -28.38 -6.43
CA SER A 35 13.56 -29.09 -5.37
C SER A 35 14.26 -28.95 -4.02
N LEU A 36 13.47 -28.70 -2.98
CA LEU A 36 13.91 -28.56 -1.59
C LEU A 36 13.14 -29.55 -0.70
N PRO A 37 13.75 -30.11 0.35
CA PRO A 37 13.03 -30.95 1.29
C PRO A 37 12.10 -30.10 2.18
N VAL A 38 10.92 -30.63 2.50
CA VAL A 38 9.93 -29.94 3.36
C VAL A 38 10.50 -29.60 4.74
N SER A 39 11.50 -30.34 5.21
CA SER A 39 12.22 -30.05 6.45
C SER A 39 12.77 -28.63 6.52
N GLU A 40 13.12 -28.00 5.39
CA GLU A 40 13.61 -26.61 5.36
C GLU A 40 12.56 -25.57 5.74
N PHE A 41 11.27 -25.93 5.67
CA PHE A 41 10.15 -25.07 6.09
C PHE A 41 9.79 -25.26 7.57
N SER A 42 10.50 -26.13 8.30
CA SER A 42 10.16 -26.47 9.68
C SER A 42 10.47 -25.32 10.65
N GLY A 43 9.58 -25.09 11.62
CA GLY A 43 9.78 -24.10 12.67
C GLY A 43 9.40 -22.67 12.32
N GLN A 44 8.81 -22.42 11.15
CA GLN A 44 8.21 -21.13 10.84
C GLN A 44 6.86 -20.98 11.56
N GLU A 45 6.79 -20.03 12.49
CA GLU A 45 5.55 -19.64 13.18
C GLU A 45 5.14 -18.22 12.75
N ILE A 46 3.95 -18.07 12.18
CA ILE A 46 3.39 -16.76 11.83
C ILE A 46 2.41 -16.36 12.94
N ARG A 47 2.76 -15.33 13.72
CA ARG A 47 1.85 -14.72 14.70
C ARG A 47 1.26 -13.45 14.11
N SER A 48 -0.06 -13.39 14.02
CA SER A 48 -0.79 -12.17 13.67
C SER A 48 -1.78 -11.84 14.79
N SER A 49 -1.89 -10.56 15.13
CA SER A 49 -2.86 -10.05 16.09
C SER A 49 -3.61 -8.88 15.46
N VAL A 50 -4.91 -8.80 15.71
CA VAL A 50 -5.76 -7.70 15.28
C VAL A 50 -6.34 -7.07 16.53
N VAL A 51 -6.06 -5.78 16.74
CA VAL A 51 -6.61 -5.00 17.85
C VAL A 51 -7.83 -4.25 17.36
N PHE A 52 -9.00 -4.58 17.90
CA PHE A 52 -10.23 -3.84 17.64
C PHE A 52 -10.42 -2.77 18.72
N ASN A 53 -10.85 -1.56 18.32
CA ASN A 53 -11.17 -0.44 19.20
C ASN A 53 -10.04 -0.08 20.20
N PRO A 54 -8.89 0.45 19.73
CA PRO A 54 -7.86 0.94 20.64
C PRO A 54 -8.44 2.07 21.51
N LEU A 55 -8.52 1.82 22.83
CA LEU A 55 -9.09 2.76 23.81
C LEU A 55 -8.31 4.09 23.90
N GLU A 56 -7.08 4.11 23.41
CA GLU A 56 -6.18 5.27 23.47
C GLU A 56 -6.51 6.39 22.46
N GLY A 57 -7.38 6.12 21.48
CA GLY A 57 -7.79 7.09 20.45
C GLY A 57 -9.12 7.79 20.70
N SER A 58 -9.81 7.50 21.80
CA SER A 58 -11.13 8.07 22.12
C SER A 58 -11.05 9.47 22.75
N SER A 59 -10.09 10.31 22.36
CA SER A 59 -10.36 11.74 22.39
C SER A 59 -11.16 12.05 21.13
N VAL A 60 -12.40 12.50 21.33
CA VAL A 60 -13.23 13.10 20.31
C VAL A 60 -12.48 14.34 19.81
N ALA A 61 -11.49 14.15 18.94
CA ALA A 61 -11.05 15.20 18.06
C ALA A 61 -12.23 15.38 17.10
N VAL A 62 -13.06 16.37 17.41
CA VAL A 62 -13.90 17.00 16.40
C VAL A 62 -12.91 17.43 15.34
N GLU A 63 -12.73 16.62 14.31
CA GLU A 63 -12.06 17.04 13.10
C GLU A 63 -12.95 18.16 12.58
N ASP A 64 -12.54 19.39 12.89
CA ASP A 64 -13.12 20.59 12.30
C ASP A 64 -13.15 20.33 10.80
N GLU A 65 -14.34 20.10 10.24
CA GLU A 65 -14.53 19.92 8.79
C GLU A 65 -13.92 21.12 8.02
N ASP A 66 -13.69 22.25 8.69
CA ASP A 66 -13.02 23.43 8.15
C ASP A 66 -11.49 23.29 7.97
N SER A 67 -10.88 22.22 8.48
CA SER A 67 -9.45 21.94 8.32
C SER A 67 -9.06 21.43 6.93
N GLU A 68 -10.04 21.07 6.08
CA GLU A 68 -9.79 20.48 4.76
C GLU A 68 -9.40 21.51 3.69
N LEU A 69 -9.61 22.80 3.92
CA LEU A 69 -9.23 23.86 2.98
C LEU A 69 -7.83 24.44 3.26
N LYS A 70 -6.88 23.61 3.70
CA LYS A 70 -5.46 24.00 3.91
C LYS A 70 -4.67 24.00 2.59
N GLY A 71 -5.10 24.79 1.61
CA GLY A 71 -4.37 24.94 0.36
C GLY A 71 -4.39 26.37 -0.17
N ALA A 72 -3.48 26.67 -1.08
CA ALA A 72 -3.43 27.98 -1.72
C ALA A 72 -4.69 28.20 -2.58
N VAL A 73 -5.30 29.38 -2.44
CA VAL A 73 -6.43 29.82 -3.25
C VAL A 73 -5.93 30.39 -4.56
N ILE A 74 -6.57 30.02 -5.66
CA ILE A 74 -6.27 30.52 -7.00
C ILE A 74 -7.51 31.09 -7.69
N ASP A 75 -7.27 31.98 -8.65
CA ASP A 75 -8.28 32.65 -9.47
C ASP A 75 -8.74 31.74 -10.61
N ARG A 76 -9.40 30.63 -10.26
CA ARG A 76 -10.07 29.72 -11.18
C ARG A 76 -11.58 29.76 -10.97
N ARG A 77 -12.33 29.79 -12.07
CA ARG A 77 -13.81 29.73 -12.02
C ARG A 77 -14.30 28.31 -11.77
N CYS A 78 -15.20 28.16 -10.81
CA CYS A 78 -15.87 26.90 -10.56
C CYS A 78 -16.88 26.58 -11.67
N SER A 79 -16.84 25.36 -12.22
CA SER A 79 -17.79 24.89 -13.24
C SER A 79 -19.23 24.75 -12.73
N ARG A 80 -19.45 24.72 -11.41
CA ARG A 80 -20.78 24.55 -10.79
C ARG A 80 -21.46 25.87 -10.46
N CYS A 81 -20.79 26.80 -9.76
CA CYS A 81 -21.38 28.07 -9.33
C CYS A 81 -20.88 29.31 -10.09
N ASN A 82 -19.89 29.15 -10.97
CA ASN A 82 -19.28 30.21 -11.78
C ASN A 82 -18.63 31.35 -10.98
N LYS A 83 -18.36 31.16 -9.68
CA LYS A 83 -17.57 32.09 -8.86
C LYS A 83 -16.08 31.78 -8.96
N GLU A 84 -15.27 32.80 -8.74
CA GLU A 84 -13.80 32.72 -8.65
C GLU A 84 -13.38 32.35 -7.22
N GLY A 85 -12.21 31.71 -7.11
CA GLY A 85 -11.68 31.19 -5.86
C GLY A 85 -11.82 29.67 -5.77
N MET A 86 -10.72 28.96 -6.02
CA MET A 86 -10.61 27.53 -5.77
C MET A 86 -9.33 27.23 -5.00
N VAL A 87 -9.41 26.32 -4.03
CA VAL A 87 -8.23 25.76 -3.36
C VAL A 87 -7.69 24.63 -4.24
N TYR A 88 -6.37 24.58 -4.44
CA TYR A 88 -5.74 23.43 -5.11
C TYR A 88 -4.83 22.65 -4.17
N HIS A 89 -4.75 21.34 -4.40
CA HIS A 89 -3.74 20.47 -3.82
C HIS A 89 -3.26 19.46 -4.87
N THR A 90 -2.01 19.04 -4.77
CA THR A 90 -1.43 18.06 -5.71
C THR A 90 -1.19 16.73 -5.02
N ARG A 91 -1.42 15.63 -5.76
CA ARG A 91 -1.13 14.28 -5.28
C ARG A 91 -0.61 13.43 -6.43
N GLN A 92 0.44 12.65 -6.16
CA GLN A 92 0.91 11.64 -7.10
C GLN A 92 -0.04 10.45 -7.06
N MET A 93 -0.74 10.19 -8.16
CA MET A 93 -1.67 9.07 -8.27
C MET A 93 -1.08 7.85 -8.99
N ARG A 94 0.01 8.05 -9.73
CA ARG A 94 0.58 7.07 -10.66
C ARG A 94 2.10 7.02 -10.54
N SER A 95 2.78 6.27 -11.38
CA SER A 95 4.24 6.18 -11.44
C SER A 95 4.88 7.55 -11.68
N ALA A 96 6.17 7.68 -11.32
CA ALA A 96 6.89 8.96 -11.32
C ALA A 96 7.19 9.53 -12.73
N ASP A 97 6.92 8.75 -13.78
CA ASP A 97 6.99 9.17 -15.18
C ASP A 97 5.80 10.04 -15.60
N GLU A 98 4.69 9.97 -14.86
CA GLU A 98 3.51 10.81 -15.05
C GLU A 98 3.54 12.03 -14.10
N GLY A 99 3.08 13.17 -14.61
CA GLY A 99 2.96 14.41 -13.84
C GLY A 99 1.98 14.29 -12.67
N GLN A 100 2.15 15.14 -11.65
CA GLN A 100 1.25 15.16 -10.49
C GLN A 100 -0.18 15.53 -10.89
N THR A 101 -1.15 14.87 -10.25
CA THR A 101 -2.57 15.21 -10.42
C THR A 101 -2.91 16.41 -9.53
N VAL A 102 -3.56 17.42 -10.09
CA VAL A 102 -4.01 18.62 -9.36
C VAL A 102 -5.51 18.54 -9.11
N PHE A 103 -5.91 18.61 -7.85
CA PHE A 103 -7.30 18.62 -7.41
C PHE A 103 -7.72 20.05 -7.08
N PHE A 104 -8.94 20.42 -7.48
CA PHE A 104 -9.51 21.75 -7.24
C PHE A 104 -10.80 21.66 -6.45
N THR A 105 -10.88 22.38 -5.33
CA THR A 105 -12.07 22.47 -4.49
C THR A 105 -12.58 23.91 -4.51
N CYS A 106 -13.85 24.11 -4.86
CA CYS A 106 -14.45 25.44 -4.86
C CYS A 106 -14.77 25.88 -3.43
N ILE A 107 -14.33 27.09 -3.06
CA ILE A 107 -14.59 27.66 -1.73
C ILE A 107 -16.07 28.03 -1.50
N HIS A 108 -16.86 28.09 -2.58
CA HIS A 108 -18.27 28.54 -2.54
C HIS A 108 -19.30 27.42 -2.74
N CYS A 109 -18.90 26.21 -3.18
CA CYS A 109 -19.83 25.13 -3.57
C CYS A 109 -19.97 24.03 -2.53
N ARG A 110 -19.59 24.30 -1.29
CA ARG A 110 -19.83 23.37 -0.19
C ARG A 110 -21.32 23.09 -0.07
#